data_AF-A0A1E9PKQ2-F1
#
_entry.id   AF-A0A1E9PKQ2-F1
#
_cell.length_a   1.000
_cell.length_b   1.000
_cell.length_c   1.000
_cell.angle_alpha   90.00
_cell.angle_beta   90.00
_cell.angle_gamma   90.00
#
_symmetry.space_group_name_H-M   'P 1'
#
loop_
_entity.id
_entity.type
_entity.pdbx_description
1 polymer ?
#
loop_
_entity_poly.entity_id
_entity_poly.type
_entity_poly.pdbx_seq_one_letter_code
_entity_poly.pdbx_strand_id
1 'polypeptide(L)'
;MSRNWKSFIAVVLVFVALLSGCTSKEERAAIDSFKEVSGKVEKMNTDLDKQIADAEDLVKKNEKALDEQAIGKLETAVSQAKSAKVEVPEQPKKLEELKSETEKLNKADYTSVTQEIADTKKAYEDSVKQLKQVTAPEEKFVIERIQSVEGVTGISAVTEDNDPNKQLGKQGGYTAQVYFSYNLVNQEEVFGNSLIDKGTEAGGSIEVYQTAEDAEKRNTYLGAFDGSPISPGSHRVVGTVIVRVSNQLTASQQKELEEKLIASLTEIK
;
A
#
# COMPACT_ATOMS: atom_id res chain seq x y z
N MET A 1 -5.81 -9.30 28.39
CA MET A 1 -4.83 -9.55 29.47
C MET A 1 -3.74 -8.48 29.35
N SER A 2 -3.98 -7.33 29.99
CA SER A 2 -3.27 -6.07 29.78
C SER A 2 -2.03 -5.98 30.67
N ARG A 3 -0.84 -5.90 30.08
CA ARG A 3 0.41 -5.64 30.82
C ARG A 3 0.72 -4.14 30.78
N ASN A 4 0.30 -3.46 31.84
CA ASN A 4 0.60 -2.06 32.12
C ASN A 4 2.11 -1.88 32.31
N TRP A 5 2.79 -1.26 31.33
CA TRP A 5 4.15 -0.77 31.49
C TRP A 5 4.10 0.57 32.22
N LYS A 6 4.26 0.54 33.55
CA LYS A 6 4.48 1.77 34.32
C LYS A 6 5.93 2.20 34.12
N SER A 7 6.11 3.42 33.60
CA SER A 7 7.37 4.14 33.59
C SER A 7 7.99 4.14 34.99
N PHE A 8 9.19 3.59 35.11
CA PHE A 8 10.02 3.71 36.31
C PHE A 8 11.18 4.64 35.98
N ILE A 9 10.99 5.94 36.26
CA ILE A 9 12.09 6.90 36.37
C ILE A 9 12.69 6.66 37.76
N ALA A 10 13.77 5.88 37.81
CA ALA A 10 14.54 5.68 39.04
C ALA A 10 15.53 6.85 39.21
N VAL A 11 15.14 7.84 40.02
CA VAL A 11 16.07 8.82 40.57
C VAL A 11 16.83 8.12 41.72
N VAL A 12 18.06 7.70 41.46
CA VAL A 12 18.97 7.19 42.50
C VAL A 12 20.06 8.24 42.76
N LEU A 13 19.79 9.09 43.75
CA LEU A 13 20.82 9.76 44.53
C LEU A 13 21.42 8.73 45.49
N VAL A 14 22.76 8.64 45.59
CA VAL A 14 23.52 8.54 46.86
C VAL A 14 25.02 8.29 46.65
N PHE A 15 25.78 9.22 47.24
CA PHE A 15 27.10 9.16 47.88
C PHE A 15 28.36 8.83 47.07
N VAL A 16 29.10 9.92 46.81
CA VAL A 16 30.52 10.00 46.46
C VAL A 16 31.37 9.56 47.66
N ALA A 17 32.10 8.46 47.50
CA ALA A 17 33.31 8.18 48.27
C ALA A 17 34.52 8.74 47.51
N LEU A 18 35.11 9.80 48.06
CA LEU A 18 36.30 10.49 47.56
C LEU A 18 37.53 9.57 47.63
N LEU A 19 37.89 8.96 46.49
CA LEU A 19 39.28 8.64 46.16
C LEU A 19 39.66 9.53 45.00
N SER A 20 40.28 10.68 45.31
CA SER A 20 40.83 11.62 44.34
C SER A 20 42.07 11.03 43.68
N GLY A 21 41.86 10.04 42.80
CA GLY A 21 42.81 9.69 41.75
C GLY A 21 42.65 10.70 40.62
N CYS A 22 43.74 11.34 40.20
CA CYS A 22 43.74 12.18 39.01
C CYS A 22 43.28 11.34 37.81
N THR A 23 42.01 11.47 37.41
CA THR A 23 41.51 10.92 36.13
C THR A 23 42.47 11.39 35.05
N SER A 24 43.12 10.44 34.38
CA SER A 24 44.15 10.77 33.40
C SER A 24 43.53 11.53 32.24
N LYS A 25 44.34 12.29 31.48
CA LYS A 25 43.85 12.98 30.27
C LYS A 25 43.21 12.00 29.28
N GLU A 26 43.77 10.79 29.19
CA GLU A 26 43.24 9.71 28.35
C GLU A 26 41.90 9.18 28.86
N GLU A 27 41.78 8.96 30.17
CA GLU A 27 40.54 8.47 30.78
C GLU A 27 39.40 9.48 30.65
N ARG A 28 39.69 10.78 30.79
CA ARG A 28 38.69 11.84 30.52
C ARG A 28 38.24 11.83 29.07
N ALA A 29 39.17 11.77 28.12
CA ALA A 29 38.84 11.73 26.70
C ALA A 29 38.00 10.50 26.32
N ALA A 30 38.29 9.35 26.92
CA ALA A 30 37.51 8.15 26.72
C ALA A 30 36.07 8.32 27.29
N ILE A 31 35.93 8.82 28.52
CA ILE A 31 34.62 9.12 29.14
C ILE A 31 33.80 10.07 28.27
N ASP A 32 34.40 11.14 27.74
CA ASP A 32 33.72 12.11 26.89
C ASP A 32 33.25 11.46 25.57
N SER A 33 34.10 10.66 24.94
CA SER A 33 33.76 9.89 23.73
C SER A 33 32.60 8.92 23.97
N PHE A 34 32.62 8.21 25.11
CA PHE A 34 31.54 7.29 25.48
C PHE A 34 30.22 8.03 25.69
N LYS A 35 30.23 9.18 26.38
CA LYS A 35 29.02 10.00 26.58
C LYS A 35 28.46 10.53 25.26
N GLU A 36 29.32 11.00 24.36
CA GLU A 36 28.91 11.49 23.06
C GLU A 36 28.23 10.40 22.23
N VAL A 37 28.85 9.22 22.10
CA VAL A 37 28.27 8.12 21.33
C VAL A 37 27.01 7.55 21.99
N SER A 38 26.98 7.49 23.32
CA SER A 38 25.79 7.07 24.09
C SER A 38 24.61 8.01 23.81
N GLY A 39 24.81 9.33 23.91
CA GLY A 39 23.77 10.30 23.60
C GLY A 39 23.31 10.26 22.14
N LYS A 40 24.22 9.97 21.20
CA LYS A 40 23.87 9.75 19.79
C LYS A 40 22.96 8.52 19.63
N VAL A 41 23.32 7.38 20.24
CA VAL A 41 22.52 6.15 20.16
C VAL A 41 21.18 6.29 20.88
N GLU A 42 21.12 6.97 22.03
CA GLU A 42 19.86 7.29 22.72
C GLU A 42 18.91 8.12 21.84
N LYS A 43 19.46 9.11 21.13
CA LYS A 43 18.68 9.91 20.17
C LYS A 43 18.18 9.05 19.01
N MET A 44 19.05 8.22 18.43
CA MET A 44 18.66 7.28 17.37
C MET A 44 17.55 6.32 17.82
N ASN A 45 17.66 5.77 19.03
CA ASN A 45 16.63 4.92 19.64
C ASN A 45 15.30 5.68 19.80
N THR A 46 15.36 6.92 20.29
CA THR A 46 14.17 7.77 20.48
C THR A 46 13.48 8.08 19.16
N ASP A 47 14.25 8.38 18.11
CA ASP A 47 13.70 8.69 16.78
C ASP A 47 13.14 7.43 16.09
N LEU A 48 13.76 6.26 16.31
CA LEU A 48 13.23 4.98 15.86
C LEU A 48 11.93 4.61 16.60
N ASP A 49 11.85 4.84 17.90
CA ASP A 49 10.64 4.59 18.70
C ASP A 49 9.45 5.41 18.20
N LYS A 50 9.66 6.67 17.79
CA LYS A 50 8.60 7.49 17.18
C LYS A 50 8.10 6.88 15.87
N GLN A 51 9.01 6.46 14.98
CA GLN A 51 8.63 5.85 13.71
C GLN A 51 7.89 4.52 13.91
N ILE A 52 8.32 3.71 14.88
CA ILE A 52 7.62 2.48 15.29
C ILE A 52 6.22 2.80 15.79
N ALA A 53 6.07 3.78 16.69
CA ALA A 53 4.77 4.15 17.25
C ALA A 53 3.79 4.63 16.15
N ASP A 54 4.26 5.50 15.24
CA ASP A 54 3.45 5.98 14.13
C ASP A 54 2.99 4.84 13.20
N ALA A 55 3.87 3.88 12.92
CA ALA A 55 3.56 2.71 12.10
C ALA A 55 2.59 1.76 12.82
N GLU A 56 2.76 1.53 14.12
CA GLU A 56 1.84 0.73 14.93
C GLU A 56 0.44 1.35 14.99
N ASP A 57 0.34 2.67 15.13
CA ASP A 57 -0.94 3.36 15.15
C ASP A 57 -1.66 3.24 13.80
N LEU A 58 -0.91 3.20 12.70
CA LEU A 58 -1.47 2.93 11.38
C LEU A 58 -1.95 1.47 11.26
N VAL A 59 -1.15 0.49 11.68
CA VAL A 59 -1.54 -0.94 11.71
C VAL A 59 -2.81 -1.16 12.55
N LYS A 60 -2.92 -0.51 13.71
CA LYS A 60 -4.10 -0.62 14.59
C LYS A 60 -5.41 -0.19 13.93
N LYS A 61 -5.37 0.73 12.96
CA LYS A 61 -6.57 1.12 12.19
C LYS A 61 -7.10 -0.03 11.34
N ASN A 62 -6.21 -0.92 10.91
CA ASN A 62 -6.51 -2.13 10.15
C ASN A 62 -7.45 -1.85 8.95
N GLU A 63 -7.19 -0.76 8.24
CA GLU A 63 -7.92 -0.41 7.03
C GLU A 63 -7.59 -1.42 5.93
N LYS A 64 -8.60 -1.85 5.17
CA LYS A 64 -8.37 -2.70 3.99
C LYS A 64 -7.54 -1.93 2.96
N ALA A 65 -6.64 -2.64 2.31
CA ALA A 65 -5.72 -2.11 1.31
C ALA A 65 -5.83 -2.93 0.02
N LEU A 66 -5.46 -2.33 -1.11
CA LEU A 66 -5.54 -2.99 -2.41
C LEU A 66 -4.53 -4.13 -2.54
N ASP A 67 -3.27 -3.90 -2.17
CA ASP A 67 -2.28 -4.94 -1.84
C ASP A 67 -2.56 -5.47 -0.42
N GLU A 68 -3.20 -6.62 -0.34
CA GLU A 68 -3.53 -7.31 0.92
C GLU A 68 -2.29 -7.66 1.76
N GLN A 69 -1.10 -7.74 1.15
CA GLN A 69 0.15 -8.05 1.85
C GLN A 69 0.81 -6.81 2.48
N ALA A 70 0.37 -5.59 2.12
CA ALA A 70 1.04 -4.36 2.53
C ALA A 70 1.08 -4.18 4.05
N ILE A 71 0.00 -4.52 4.76
CA ILE A 71 -0.05 -4.46 6.22
C ILE A 71 0.94 -5.44 6.87
N GLY A 72 1.04 -6.67 6.37
CA GLY A 72 1.98 -7.67 6.89
C GLY A 72 3.45 -7.31 6.65
N LYS A 73 3.75 -6.64 5.53
CA LYS A 73 5.08 -6.07 5.27
C LYS A 73 5.43 -4.98 6.29
N LEU A 74 4.49 -4.07 6.57
CA LEU A 74 4.65 -3.02 7.59
C LEU A 74 4.84 -3.60 9.00
N GLU A 75 4.06 -4.61 9.39
CA GLU A 75 4.20 -5.30 10.68
C GLU A 75 5.58 -5.98 10.83
N THR A 76 6.09 -6.55 9.74
CA THR A 76 7.43 -7.16 9.69
C THR A 76 8.51 -6.10 9.86
N ALA A 77 8.43 -4.97 9.14
CA ALA A 77 9.36 -3.86 9.26
C ALA A 77 9.38 -3.28 10.68
N VAL A 78 8.21 -3.10 11.31
CA VAL A 78 8.08 -2.68 12.71
C VAL A 78 8.79 -3.66 13.66
N SER A 79 8.62 -4.96 13.45
CA SER A 79 9.23 -5.99 14.29
C SER A 79 10.76 -6.03 14.16
N GLN A 80 11.27 -5.86 12.94
CA GLN A 80 12.71 -5.76 12.66
C GLN A 80 13.31 -4.51 13.30
N ALA A 81 12.64 -3.36 13.18
CA ALA A 81 13.07 -2.11 13.78
C ALA A 81 13.14 -2.19 15.31
N LYS A 82 12.15 -2.79 15.98
CA LYS A 82 12.21 -3.04 17.43
C LYS A 82 13.42 -3.87 17.82
N SER A 83 13.76 -4.87 17.01
CA SER A 83 14.89 -5.78 17.25
C SER A 83 16.25 -5.13 16.99
N ALA A 84 16.30 -4.07 16.18
CA ALA A 84 17.53 -3.35 15.83
C ALA A 84 17.99 -2.36 16.93
N LYS A 85 17.15 -2.07 17.92
CA LYS A 85 17.49 -1.14 19.01
C LYS A 85 18.74 -1.60 19.76
N VAL A 86 19.65 -0.66 19.97
CA VAL A 86 20.91 -0.89 20.66
C VAL A 86 20.74 -0.42 22.10
N GLU A 87 20.95 -1.33 23.04
CA GLU A 87 20.97 -0.99 24.47
C GLU A 87 22.24 -0.18 24.79
N VAL A 88 22.05 0.97 25.43
CA VAL A 88 23.16 1.81 25.88
C VAL A 88 23.52 1.38 27.31
N PRO A 89 24.72 0.79 27.54
CA PRO A 89 25.09 0.30 28.86
C PRO A 89 25.36 1.46 29.83
N GLU A 90 25.32 1.14 31.13
CA GLU A 90 25.86 2.07 32.14
C GLU A 90 27.35 2.35 31.88
N GLN A 91 27.80 3.57 32.21
CA GLN A 91 29.17 4.00 31.97
C GLN A 91 30.18 3.04 32.66
N PRO A 92 31.07 2.37 31.90
CA PRO A 92 32.08 1.49 32.49
C PRO A 92 33.05 2.25 33.39
N LYS A 93 33.57 1.57 34.42
CA LYS A 93 34.59 2.15 35.32
C LYS A 93 36.02 1.91 34.84
N LYS A 94 36.23 0.94 33.95
CA LYS A 94 37.57 0.60 33.42
C LYS A 94 37.74 1.18 32.03
N LEU A 95 38.91 1.76 31.78
CA LEU A 95 39.25 2.40 30.50
C LEU A 95 39.07 1.46 29.29
N GLU A 96 39.52 0.22 29.39
CA GLU A 96 39.42 -0.76 28.28
C GLU A 96 37.97 -1.15 27.97
N GLU A 97 37.15 -1.37 29.01
CA GLU A 97 35.72 -1.62 28.84
C GLU A 97 35.03 -0.40 28.21
N LEU A 98 35.41 0.81 28.63
CA LEU A 98 34.86 2.06 28.12
C LEU A 98 35.20 2.27 26.63
N LYS A 99 36.44 2.00 26.21
CA LYS A 99 36.85 2.01 24.79
C LYS A 99 36.07 0.96 23.99
N SER A 100 35.97 -0.27 24.50
CA SER A 100 35.27 -1.37 23.80
C SER A 100 33.77 -1.08 23.61
N GLU A 101 33.07 -0.60 24.63
CA GLU A 101 31.66 -0.23 24.50
C GLU A 101 31.46 0.97 23.56
N THR A 102 32.36 1.96 23.60
CA THR A 102 32.34 3.10 22.66
C THR A 102 32.44 2.62 21.21
N GLU A 103 33.32 1.66 20.91
CA GLU A 103 33.44 1.08 19.56
C GLU A 103 32.19 0.29 19.13
N LYS A 104 31.54 -0.44 20.06
CA LYS A 104 30.29 -1.14 19.76
C LYS A 104 29.16 -0.16 19.45
N LEU A 105 28.98 0.87 20.27
CA LEU A 105 27.94 1.89 20.07
C LEU A 105 28.15 2.68 18.77
N ASN A 106 29.40 2.92 18.36
CA ASN A 106 29.71 3.59 17.08
C ASN A 106 29.27 2.78 15.85
N LYS A 107 29.04 1.48 15.97
CA LYS A 107 28.53 0.62 14.89
C LYS A 107 27.01 0.68 14.74
N ALA A 108 26.30 1.37 15.64
CA ALA A 108 24.87 1.54 15.52
C ALA A 108 24.52 2.30 14.23
N ASP A 109 23.67 1.69 13.40
CA ASP A 109 23.18 2.26 12.15
C ASP A 109 21.73 1.82 11.94
N TYR A 110 20.82 2.80 11.87
CA TYR A 110 19.38 2.57 11.65
C TYR A 110 18.91 2.99 10.26
N THR A 111 19.82 3.34 9.35
CA THR A 111 19.47 3.83 8.00
C THR A 111 18.58 2.83 7.26
N SER A 112 18.95 1.54 7.25
CA SER A 112 18.16 0.52 6.56
C SER A 112 16.79 0.28 7.21
N VAL A 113 16.71 0.20 8.54
CA VAL A 113 15.44 -0.12 9.23
C VAL A 113 14.47 1.06 9.23
N THR A 114 14.97 2.28 9.26
CA THR A 114 14.14 3.49 9.14
C THR A 114 13.60 3.67 7.73
N GLN A 115 14.43 3.41 6.71
CA GLN A 115 13.99 3.41 5.32
C GLN A 115 12.91 2.34 5.07
N GLU A 116 13.12 1.11 5.57
CA GLU A 116 12.14 0.04 5.42
C GLU A 116 10.79 0.37 6.08
N ILE A 117 10.79 0.95 7.29
CA ILE A 117 9.54 1.43 7.92
C ILE A 117 8.89 2.51 7.05
N ALA A 118 9.65 3.49 6.58
CA ALA A 118 9.11 4.59 5.79
C ALA A 118 8.47 4.09 4.47
N ASP A 119 9.15 3.20 3.77
CA ASP A 119 8.69 2.65 2.49
C ASP A 119 7.48 1.74 2.67
N THR A 120 7.50 0.83 3.64
CA THR A 120 6.37 -0.07 3.90
C THR A 120 5.16 0.70 4.45
N LYS A 121 5.38 1.74 5.27
CA LYS A 121 4.31 2.64 5.73
C LYS A 121 3.66 3.35 4.56
N LYS A 122 4.47 3.99 3.69
CA LYS A 122 3.98 4.67 2.50
C LYS A 122 3.23 3.71 1.57
N ALA A 123 3.78 2.51 1.32
CA ALA A 123 3.14 1.50 0.49
C ALA A 123 1.77 1.06 1.05
N TYR A 124 1.65 0.87 2.36
CA TYR A 124 0.36 0.56 2.99
C TYR A 124 -0.63 1.72 2.88
N GLU A 125 -0.22 2.96 3.21
CA GLU A 125 -1.08 4.14 3.10
C GLU A 125 -1.57 4.37 1.67
N ASP A 126 -0.67 4.23 0.69
CA ASP A 126 -1.01 4.37 -0.72
C ASP A 126 -1.96 3.24 -1.14
N SER A 127 -1.68 1.98 -0.78
CA SER A 127 -2.54 0.83 -1.06
C SER A 127 -3.96 0.98 -0.48
N VAL A 128 -4.11 1.59 0.71
CA VAL A 128 -5.41 1.94 1.29
C VAL A 128 -6.12 3.02 0.45
N LYS A 129 -5.41 4.08 0.03
CA LYS A 129 -5.99 5.12 -0.84
C LYS A 129 -6.41 4.56 -2.19
N GLN A 130 -5.59 3.69 -2.78
CA GLN A 130 -5.89 3.03 -4.05
C GLN A 130 -7.19 2.23 -3.97
N LEU A 131 -7.36 1.42 -2.92
CA LEU A 131 -8.60 0.65 -2.72
C LEU A 131 -9.83 1.57 -2.62
N LYS A 132 -9.71 2.70 -1.92
CA LYS A 132 -10.81 3.68 -1.79
C LYS A 132 -11.25 4.23 -3.14
N GLN A 133 -10.33 4.45 -4.08
CA GLN A 133 -10.68 4.94 -5.42
C GLN A 133 -11.53 3.95 -6.23
N VAL A 134 -11.38 2.66 -5.98
CA VAL A 134 -12.10 1.58 -6.67
C VAL A 134 -13.17 0.94 -5.78
N THR A 135 -13.54 1.59 -4.68
CA THR A 135 -14.64 1.15 -3.81
C THR A 135 -15.88 2.00 -4.10
N ALA A 136 -16.78 1.42 -4.88
CA ALA A 136 -18.01 2.03 -5.38
C ALA A 136 -17.80 3.46 -5.93
N PRO A 137 -16.84 3.67 -6.86
CA PRO A 137 -16.62 5.00 -7.44
C PRO A 137 -17.84 5.52 -8.19
N GLU A 138 -17.95 6.85 -8.26
CA GLU A 138 -18.94 7.51 -9.09
C GLU A 138 -18.66 7.28 -10.59
N GLU A 139 -19.72 7.24 -11.41
CA GLU A 139 -19.60 7.08 -12.87
C GLU A 139 -18.68 8.11 -13.51
N LYS A 140 -18.78 9.38 -13.08
CA LYS A 140 -17.93 10.46 -13.60
C LYS A 140 -16.45 10.18 -13.38
N PHE A 141 -16.07 9.67 -12.20
CA PHE A 141 -14.69 9.27 -11.94
C PHE A 141 -14.24 8.17 -12.92
N VAL A 142 -15.07 7.15 -13.13
CA VAL A 142 -14.77 6.06 -14.06
C VAL A 142 -14.56 6.59 -15.48
N ILE A 143 -15.43 7.48 -15.96
CA ILE A 143 -15.28 8.12 -17.28
C ILE A 143 -13.94 8.85 -17.37
N GLU A 144 -13.59 9.69 -16.39
CA GLU A 144 -12.32 10.43 -16.37
C GLU A 144 -11.10 9.49 -16.39
N ARG A 145 -11.16 8.37 -15.67
CA ARG A 145 -10.08 7.37 -15.64
C ARG A 145 -9.94 6.64 -16.98
N ILE A 146 -11.03 6.26 -17.63
CA ILE A 146 -11.00 5.63 -18.95
C ILE A 146 -10.49 6.62 -20.00
N GLN A 147 -10.93 7.88 -19.98
CA GLN A 147 -10.48 8.93 -20.90
C GLN A 147 -8.97 9.17 -20.86
N SER A 148 -8.34 8.92 -19.71
CA SER A 148 -6.91 9.12 -19.50
C SER A 148 -6.06 7.98 -20.10
N VAL A 149 -6.67 6.87 -20.54
CA VAL A 149 -5.96 5.73 -21.14
C VAL A 149 -5.74 5.96 -22.63
N GLU A 150 -4.47 5.99 -23.03
CA GLU A 150 -4.07 6.09 -24.44
C GLU A 150 -4.68 4.96 -25.28
N GLY A 151 -5.19 5.30 -26.46
CA GLY A 151 -5.81 4.35 -27.39
C GLY A 151 -7.32 4.19 -27.20
N VAL A 152 -7.91 4.71 -26.13
CA VAL A 152 -9.36 4.86 -26.01
C VAL A 152 -9.84 5.91 -27.03
N THR A 153 -10.81 5.55 -27.87
CA THR A 153 -11.31 6.39 -28.97
C THR A 153 -12.74 6.88 -28.78
N GLY A 154 -13.48 6.33 -27.83
CA GLY A 154 -14.87 6.64 -27.58
C GLY A 154 -15.34 6.05 -26.25
N ILE A 155 -16.29 6.71 -25.60
CA ILE A 155 -16.83 6.34 -24.28
C ILE A 155 -18.32 6.59 -24.26
N SER A 156 -19.08 5.69 -23.63
CA SER A 156 -20.52 5.86 -23.41
C SER A 156 -20.94 5.23 -22.09
N ALA A 157 -21.59 6.02 -21.26
CA ALA A 157 -22.18 5.57 -20.01
C ALA A 157 -23.57 4.98 -20.24
N VAL A 158 -23.87 3.90 -19.51
CA VAL A 158 -25.17 3.23 -19.53
C VAL A 158 -26.16 3.98 -18.65
N THR A 159 -27.40 4.05 -19.13
CA THR A 159 -28.57 4.59 -18.44
C THR A 159 -29.63 3.50 -18.35
N GLU A 160 -30.65 3.67 -17.50
CA GLU A 160 -31.72 2.65 -17.37
C GLU A 160 -32.44 2.38 -18.70
N ASP A 161 -32.55 3.39 -19.57
CA ASP A 161 -33.25 3.30 -20.85
C ASP A 161 -32.47 2.50 -21.92
N ASN A 162 -31.14 2.51 -21.86
CA ASN A 162 -30.28 1.88 -22.87
C ASN A 162 -29.46 0.70 -22.31
N ASP A 163 -29.73 0.28 -21.09
CA ASP A 163 -29.03 -0.82 -20.43
C ASP A 163 -29.31 -2.18 -21.11
N PRO A 164 -28.29 -2.81 -21.74
CA PRO A 164 -28.48 -4.09 -22.41
C PRO A 164 -28.84 -5.23 -21.45
N ASN A 165 -28.37 -5.19 -20.19
CA ASN A 165 -28.63 -6.26 -19.21
C ASN A 165 -29.85 -5.95 -18.32
N LYS A 166 -30.32 -4.70 -18.33
CA LYS A 166 -31.39 -4.20 -17.45
C LYS A 166 -31.10 -4.47 -15.97
N GLN A 167 -29.85 -4.32 -15.55
CA GLN A 167 -29.38 -4.50 -14.17
C GLN A 167 -28.87 -3.22 -13.51
N LEU A 168 -28.75 -2.11 -14.25
CA LEU A 168 -28.33 -0.82 -13.70
C LEU A 168 -29.24 -0.42 -12.52
N GLY A 169 -28.63 -0.12 -11.37
CA GLY A 169 -29.32 0.33 -10.16
C GLY A 169 -30.15 -0.73 -9.43
N LYS A 170 -30.20 -1.98 -9.94
CA LYS A 170 -30.94 -3.06 -9.28
C LYS A 170 -30.15 -3.68 -8.14
N GLN A 171 -30.86 -4.33 -7.22
CA GLN A 171 -30.23 -5.08 -6.13
C GLN A 171 -29.30 -6.17 -6.68
N GLY A 172 -28.01 -6.12 -6.30
CA GLY A 172 -26.96 -7.02 -6.81
C GLY A 172 -26.50 -6.71 -8.24
N GLY A 173 -27.07 -5.70 -8.88
CA GLY A 173 -26.63 -5.18 -10.18
C GLY A 173 -25.51 -4.14 -10.03
N TYR A 174 -25.01 -3.66 -11.17
CA TYR A 174 -24.04 -2.56 -11.18
C TYR A 174 -24.73 -1.22 -10.92
N THR A 175 -24.00 -0.34 -10.24
CA THR A 175 -24.40 1.06 -10.00
C THR A 175 -24.00 1.97 -11.15
N ALA A 176 -23.00 1.57 -11.95
CA ALA A 176 -22.60 2.23 -13.19
C ALA A 176 -22.01 1.21 -14.16
N GLN A 177 -22.18 1.44 -15.46
CA GLN A 177 -21.45 0.72 -16.50
C GLN A 177 -21.03 1.71 -17.58
N VAL A 178 -19.75 1.68 -17.93
CA VAL A 178 -19.18 2.57 -18.96
C VAL A 178 -18.50 1.71 -20.02
N TYR A 179 -19.00 1.78 -21.25
CA TYR A 179 -18.40 1.16 -22.41
C TYR A 179 -17.38 2.09 -23.06
N PHE A 180 -16.33 1.52 -23.63
CA PHE A 180 -15.34 2.27 -24.39
C PHE A 180 -14.90 1.52 -25.64
N SER A 181 -14.56 2.27 -26.69
CA SER A 181 -13.92 1.73 -27.89
C SER A 181 -12.40 1.89 -27.81
N TYR A 182 -11.68 0.93 -28.38
CA TYR A 182 -10.21 0.93 -28.38
C TYR A 182 -9.65 0.87 -29.80
N ASN A 183 -8.58 1.61 -30.05
CA ASN A 183 -8.00 1.81 -31.38
C ASN A 183 -7.50 0.52 -32.07
N LEU A 184 -7.18 -0.53 -31.32
CA LEU A 184 -6.75 -1.81 -31.88
C LEU A 184 -7.91 -2.75 -32.24
N VAL A 185 -9.15 -2.38 -31.95
CA VAL A 185 -10.34 -3.14 -32.35
C VAL A 185 -10.87 -2.57 -33.67
N ASN A 186 -11.08 -3.45 -34.67
CA ASN A 186 -11.71 -3.08 -35.92
C ASN A 186 -13.21 -2.80 -35.72
N GLN A 187 -13.56 -1.52 -35.57
CA GLN A 187 -14.93 -1.10 -35.25
C GLN A 187 -15.95 -1.42 -36.35
N GLU A 188 -15.52 -1.68 -37.59
CA GLU A 188 -16.39 -2.04 -38.70
C GLU A 188 -16.90 -3.49 -38.61
N GLU A 189 -16.18 -4.35 -37.90
CA GLU A 189 -16.53 -5.77 -37.71
C GLU A 189 -17.31 -6.01 -36.41
N VAL A 190 -17.42 -5.00 -35.53
CA VAL A 190 -18.19 -5.09 -34.29
C VAL A 190 -19.64 -4.69 -34.55
N PHE A 191 -20.56 -5.62 -34.29
CA PHE A 191 -21.99 -5.43 -34.53
C PHE A 191 -22.62 -4.45 -33.53
N GLY A 192 -23.41 -3.49 -34.01
CA GLY A 192 -24.13 -2.51 -33.18
C GLY A 192 -24.10 -1.11 -33.79
N ASN A 193 -25.15 -0.31 -33.55
CA ASN A 193 -25.27 1.03 -34.10
C ASN A 193 -24.67 2.10 -33.15
N SER A 194 -24.73 1.85 -31.84
CA SER A 194 -24.12 2.68 -30.81
C SER A 194 -22.97 1.95 -30.11
N LEU A 195 -22.13 2.68 -29.37
CA LEU A 195 -21.08 2.05 -28.53
C LEU A 195 -21.69 1.13 -27.46
N ILE A 196 -22.88 1.45 -26.97
CA ILE A 196 -23.61 0.61 -26.00
C ILE A 196 -24.12 -0.67 -26.67
N ASP A 197 -24.60 -0.58 -27.92
CA ASP A 197 -25.04 -1.75 -28.70
C ASP A 197 -23.86 -2.71 -28.96
N LYS A 198 -22.70 -2.15 -29.30
CA LYS A 198 -21.45 -2.90 -29.51
C LYS A 198 -20.91 -3.50 -28.21
N GLY A 199 -21.21 -2.88 -27.08
CA GLY A 199 -20.84 -3.36 -25.77
C GLY A 199 -19.33 -3.55 -25.58
N THR A 200 -18.94 -4.60 -24.85
CA THR A 200 -17.54 -4.90 -24.54
C THR A 200 -16.70 -5.22 -25.77
N GLU A 201 -17.31 -5.67 -26.88
CA GLU A 201 -16.58 -6.03 -28.09
C GLU A 201 -15.87 -4.84 -28.74
N ALA A 202 -16.41 -3.61 -28.58
CA ALA A 202 -15.81 -2.40 -29.14
C ALA A 202 -14.42 -2.05 -28.55
N GLY A 203 -14.08 -2.57 -27.38
CA GLY A 203 -12.83 -2.27 -26.70
C GLY A 203 -12.84 -2.79 -25.27
N GLY A 204 -13.89 -2.46 -24.53
CA GLY A 204 -14.13 -3.01 -23.21
C GLY A 204 -15.23 -2.28 -22.45
N SER A 205 -15.35 -2.60 -21.17
CA SER A 205 -16.22 -1.87 -20.24
C SER A 205 -15.67 -1.87 -18.82
N ILE A 206 -16.10 -0.88 -18.05
CA ILE A 206 -15.92 -0.84 -16.60
C ILE A 206 -17.31 -0.96 -15.96
N GLU A 207 -17.51 -1.98 -15.14
CA GLU A 207 -18.74 -2.19 -14.34
C GLU A 207 -18.45 -1.83 -12.88
N VAL A 208 -19.28 -1.00 -12.25
CA VAL A 208 -19.14 -0.62 -10.84
C VAL A 208 -20.22 -1.29 -10.01
N TYR A 209 -19.84 -1.89 -8.89
CA TYR A 209 -20.77 -2.52 -7.95
C TYR A 209 -20.76 -1.81 -6.60
N GLN A 210 -21.85 -1.98 -5.86
CA GLN A 210 -21.96 -1.50 -4.49
C GLN A 210 -21.00 -2.24 -3.54
N THR A 211 -20.76 -3.52 -3.80
CA THR A 211 -19.93 -4.38 -2.95
C THR A 211 -18.96 -5.21 -3.80
N ALA A 212 -17.82 -5.58 -3.21
CA ALA A 212 -16.86 -6.47 -3.85
C ALA A 212 -17.45 -7.88 -4.09
N GLU A 213 -18.37 -8.33 -3.22
CA GLU A 213 -19.05 -9.61 -3.37
C GLU A 213 -19.92 -9.65 -4.64
N ASP A 214 -20.65 -8.58 -4.93
CA ASP A 214 -21.47 -8.50 -6.14
C ASP A 214 -20.62 -8.42 -7.40
N ALA A 215 -19.49 -7.70 -7.33
CA ALA A 215 -18.49 -7.69 -8.41
C ALA A 215 -17.93 -9.10 -8.65
N GLU A 216 -17.59 -9.85 -7.61
CA GLU A 216 -17.08 -11.22 -7.75
C GLU A 216 -18.13 -12.22 -8.24
N LYS A 217 -19.40 -12.08 -7.84
CA LYS A 217 -20.50 -12.88 -8.40
C LYS A 217 -20.62 -12.67 -9.91
N ARG A 218 -20.55 -11.41 -10.36
CA ARG A 218 -20.55 -11.10 -11.79
C ARG A 218 -19.30 -11.65 -12.48
N ASN A 219 -18.13 -11.48 -11.89
CA ASN A 219 -16.87 -12.00 -12.42
C ASN A 219 -16.90 -13.53 -12.59
N THR A 220 -17.45 -14.24 -11.60
CA THR A 220 -17.68 -15.69 -11.67
C THR A 220 -18.65 -16.07 -12.78
N TYR A 221 -19.74 -15.29 -12.94
CA TYR A 221 -20.68 -15.49 -14.04
C TYR A 221 -19.99 -15.31 -15.41
N LEU A 222 -19.15 -14.30 -15.57
CA LEU A 222 -18.39 -14.05 -16.81
C LEU A 222 -17.44 -15.22 -17.10
N GLY A 223 -16.72 -15.70 -16.08
CA GLY A 223 -15.75 -16.80 -16.23
C GLY A 223 -16.38 -18.13 -16.65
N ALA A 224 -17.69 -18.32 -16.44
CA ALA A 224 -18.41 -19.51 -16.95
C ALA A 224 -18.41 -19.60 -18.49
N PHE A 225 -18.10 -18.51 -19.19
CA PHE A 225 -18.03 -18.43 -20.65
C PHE A 225 -16.60 -18.41 -21.19
N ASP A 226 -15.57 -18.46 -20.33
CA ASP A 226 -14.18 -18.42 -20.76
C ASP A 226 -13.81 -19.61 -21.66
N GLY A 227 -13.09 -19.32 -22.74
CA GLY A 227 -12.72 -20.30 -23.75
C GLY A 227 -13.87 -20.78 -24.65
N SER A 228 -15.09 -20.27 -24.44
CA SER A 228 -16.22 -20.54 -25.33
C SER A 228 -16.24 -19.60 -26.55
N PRO A 229 -17.01 -19.92 -27.61
CA PRO A 229 -17.22 -19.01 -28.74
C PRO A 229 -17.86 -17.66 -28.37
N ILE A 230 -18.42 -17.54 -27.16
CA ILE A 230 -19.02 -16.32 -26.62
C ILE A 230 -18.22 -15.75 -25.44
N SER A 231 -16.91 -16.06 -25.37
CA SER A 231 -16.03 -15.60 -24.31
C SER A 231 -16.09 -14.06 -24.19
N PRO A 232 -16.22 -13.53 -22.96
CA PRO A 232 -16.39 -12.09 -22.73
C PRO A 232 -15.10 -11.27 -22.90
N GLY A 233 -13.97 -11.91 -23.24
CA GLY A 233 -12.63 -11.34 -23.17
C GLY A 233 -12.09 -11.37 -21.75
N SER A 234 -11.06 -10.59 -21.43
CA SER A 234 -10.52 -10.55 -20.06
C SER A 234 -11.47 -9.79 -19.14
N HIS A 235 -11.52 -10.23 -17.89
CA HIS A 235 -12.28 -9.57 -16.84
C HIS A 235 -11.58 -9.74 -15.50
N ARG A 236 -11.52 -8.65 -14.74
CA ARG A 236 -10.84 -8.63 -13.45
C ARG A 236 -11.52 -7.71 -12.46
N VAL A 237 -11.75 -8.22 -11.25
CA VAL A 237 -12.23 -7.45 -10.11
C VAL A 237 -11.09 -6.65 -9.49
N VAL A 238 -11.35 -5.38 -9.23
CA VAL A 238 -10.46 -4.46 -8.50
C VAL A 238 -11.33 -3.63 -7.55
N GLY A 239 -11.28 -3.95 -6.26
CA GLY A 239 -12.21 -3.37 -5.28
C GLY A 239 -13.66 -3.81 -5.55
N THR A 240 -14.53 -2.88 -5.92
CA THR A 240 -15.91 -3.17 -6.36
C THR A 240 -16.12 -2.93 -7.85
N VAL A 241 -15.03 -2.73 -8.60
CA VAL A 241 -15.04 -2.48 -10.04
C VAL A 241 -14.65 -3.74 -10.78
N ILE A 242 -15.27 -4.01 -11.93
CA ILE A 242 -14.83 -5.01 -12.89
C ILE A 242 -14.27 -4.30 -14.11
N VAL A 243 -13.01 -4.54 -14.40
CA VAL A 243 -12.36 -4.13 -15.65
C VAL A 243 -12.58 -5.24 -16.66
N ARG A 244 -13.24 -4.95 -17.79
CA ARG A 244 -13.47 -5.90 -18.88
C ARG A 244 -12.81 -5.41 -20.16
N VAL A 245 -12.14 -6.30 -20.87
CA VAL A 245 -11.43 -6.00 -22.12
C VAL A 245 -11.90 -6.92 -23.24
N SER A 246 -12.09 -6.35 -24.43
CA SER A 246 -12.64 -7.04 -25.60
C SER A 246 -11.92 -8.34 -25.96
N ASN A 247 -12.70 -9.37 -26.32
CA ASN A 247 -12.21 -10.62 -26.88
C ASN A 247 -11.65 -10.46 -28.32
N GLN A 248 -11.90 -9.32 -28.98
CA GLN A 248 -11.36 -9.00 -30.30
C GLN A 248 -9.84 -8.70 -30.23
N LEU A 249 -9.34 -8.39 -29.04
CA LEU A 249 -7.92 -8.17 -28.80
C LEU A 249 -7.19 -9.49 -28.55
N THR A 250 -5.94 -9.57 -28.98
CA THR A 250 -5.06 -10.69 -28.62
C THR A 250 -4.84 -10.74 -27.10
N ALA A 251 -4.48 -11.91 -26.55
CA ALA A 251 -4.25 -12.06 -25.11
C ALA A 251 -3.22 -11.05 -24.55
N SER A 252 -2.15 -10.74 -25.30
CA SER A 252 -1.15 -9.76 -24.90
C SER A 252 -1.72 -8.33 -24.86
N GLN A 253 -2.55 -7.96 -25.84
CA GLN A 253 -3.22 -6.65 -25.88
C GLN A 253 -4.27 -6.53 -24.77
N GLN A 254 -5.02 -7.60 -24.47
CA GLN A 254 -5.97 -7.62 -23.36
C GLN A 254 -5.25 -7.36 -22.04
N LYS A 255 -4.15 -8.07 -21.78
CA LYS A 255 -3.33 -7.89 -20.58
C LYS A 255 -2.80 -6.46 -20.46
N GLU A 256 -2.22 -5.91 -21.53
CA GLU A 256 -1.66 -4.56 -21.52
C GLU A 256 -2.73 -3.49 -21.25
N LEU A 257 -3.89 -3.62 -21.90
CA LEU A 257 -4.99 -2.66 -21.73
C LEU A 257 -5.63 -2.78 -20.34
N GLU A 258 -5.82 -4.01 -19.84
CA GLU A 258 -6.30 -4.24 -18.47
C GLU A 258 -5.37 -3.58 -17.44
N GLU A 259 -4.04 -3.79 -17.56
CA GLU A 259 -3.05 -3.17 -16.67
C GLU A 259 -3.09 -1.63 -16.74
N LYS A 260 -3.23 -1.06 -17.94
CA LYS A 260 -3.37 0.41 -18.13
C LYS A 260 -4.64 0.95 -17.49
N LEU A 261 -5.78 0.27 -17.64
CA LEU A 261 -7.05 0.67 -17.03
C LEU A 261 -6.99 0.59 -15.51
N ILE A 262 -6.45 -0.49 -14.96
CA ILE A 262 -6.28 -0.66 -13.51
C ILE A 262 -5.32 0.40 -12.96
N ALA A 263 -4.20 0.65 -13.63
CA ALA A 263 -3.27 1.70 -13.24
C ALA A 263 -3.95 3.09 -13.24
N SER A 264 -4.73 3.42 -14.27
CA SER A 264 -5.49 4.67 -14.31
C SER A 264 -6.51 4.77 -13.17
N LEU A 265 -7.29 3.71 -12.93
CA LEU A 265 -8.29 3.64 -11.86
C LEU A 265 -7.69 3.78 -10.46
N THR A 266 -6.45 3.31 -10.27
CA THR A 266 -5.77 3.26 -8.96
C THR A 266 -4.68 4.32 -8.79
N GLU A 267 -4.41 5.15 -9.79
CA GLU A 267 -3.43 6.24 -9.68
C GLU A 267 -3.88 7.25 -8.61
N ILE A 268 -3.01 7.52 -7.63
CA ILE A 268 -3.21 8.57 -6.62
C ILE A 268 -2.73 9.89 -7.22
N LYS A 269 -3.65 10.85 -7.43
CA LYS A 269 -3.35 12.20 -7.91
C LYS A 269 -3.06 13.17 -6.76
#